data_AF-A0A7S0WCE7-F1
#
_entry.id   AF-A0A7S0WCE7-F1
#
_cell.length_a   1.000
_cell.length_b   1.000
_cell.length_c   1.000
_cell.angle_alpha   90.00
_cell.angle_beta   90.00
_cell.angle_gamma   90.00
#
_symmetry.space_group_name_H-M   'P 1'
#
loop_
_entity.id
_entity.type
_entity.pdbx_description
1 polymer ?
#
loop_
_entity_poly.entity_id
_entity_poly.type
_entity_poly.pdbx_seq_one_letter_code
_entity_poly.pdbx_strand_id
1 'polypeptide(L)'
;SRALESAKWIPVRVSGDERTYLKLLEGALDVSEYTDNVDVTRGFSFRNSKLETMKSEMADLFQLLSGLLVAGSYKDGVNLLNGTGFQDNQKFFQKVLEIGRRFKITNPDKMRSTYGKLIYILQDAPVAL
;
A
#
# COMPACT_ATOMS: atom_id res chain seq x y z
N SER A 1 -11.85 0.96 30.63
CA SER A 1 -12.35 -0.43 30.73
C SER A 1 -11.56 -1.29 29.74
N ARG A 2 -11.27 -2.57 30.05
CA ARG A 2 -10.55 -3.50 29.16
C ARG A 2 -11.12 -3.54 27.72
N ALA A 3 -12.45 -3.41 27.60
CA ALA A 3 -13.12 -3.39 26.31
C ALA A 3 -12.64 -2.25 25.37
N LEU A 4 -12.36 -1.05 25.91
CA LEU A 4 -11.86 0.08 25.11
C LEU A 4 -10.40 -0.11 24.67
N GLU A 5 -9.59 -0.82 25.47
CA GLU A 5 -8.21 -1.15 25.08
C GLU A 5 -8.17 -2.20 23.97
N SER A 6 -9.00 -3.24 24.08
CA SER A 6 -9.13 -4.26 23.04
C SER A 6 -9.71 -3.70 21.74
N ALA A 7 -10.67 -2.77 21.83
CA ALA A 7 -11.34 -2.18 20.67
C ALA A 7 -10.37 -1.50 19.69
N LYS A 8 -9.23 -0.98 20.17
CA LYS A 8 -8.20 -0.36 19.32
C LYS A 8 -7.60 -1.31 18.28
N TRP A 9 -7.65 -2.62 18.55
CA TRP A 9 -6.99 -3.65 17.74
C TRP A 9 -7.98 -4.52 16.95
N ILE A 10 -9.30 -4.32 17.15
CA ILE A 10 -10.32 -5.09 16.43
C ILE A 10 -10.48 -4.50 15.03
N PRO A 11 -10.29 -5.30 13.97
CA PRO A 11 -10.45 -4.83 12.60
C PRO A 11 -11.93 -4.51 12.33
N VAL A 12 -12.21 -3.22 12.11
CA VAL A 12 -13.55 -2.75 11.77
C VAL A 12 -13.78 -2.90 10.27
N ARG A 13 -15.02 -3.27 9.89
CA ARG A 13 -15.46 -3.36 8.50
C ARG A 13 -15.22 -2.04 7.76
N VAL A 14 -14.77 -2.15 6.53
CA VAL A 14 -14.52 -1.02 5.63
C VAL A 14 -15.81 -0.23 5.36
N SER A 15 -15.76 1.08 5.57
CA SER A 15 -16.90 1.99 5.36
C SER A 15 -17.15 2.27 3.86
N GLY A 16 -18.26 2.96 3.55
CA GLY A 16 -18.56 3.38 2.17
C GLY A 16 -17.45 4.24 1.57
N ASP A 17 -17.00 5.26 2.29
CA ASP A 17 -15.95 6.19 1.86
C ASP A 17 -14.60 5.48 1.67
N GLU A 18 -14.31 4.50 2.52
CA GLU A 18 -13.07 3.73 2.46
C GLU A 18 -13.02 2.78 1.25
N ARG A 19 -14.17 2.42 0.66
CA ARG A 19 -14.19 1.54 -0.53
C ARG A 19 -13.50 2.16 -1.73
N THR A 20 -13.51 3.49 -1.86
CA THR A 20 -12.77 4.17 -2.93
C THR A 20 -11.28 3.94 -2.76
N TYR A 21 -10.73 4.14 -1.56
CA TYR A 21 -9.31 3.88 -1.28
C TYR A 21 -8.95 2.40 -1.40
N LEU A 22 -9.85 1.50 -1.02
CA LEU A 22 -9.65 0.06 -1.22
C LEU A 22 -9.51 -0.28 -2.71
N LYS A 23 -10.38 0.26 -3.58
CA LYS A 23 -10.29 0.05 -5.04
C LYS A 23 -8.99 0.60 -5.63
N LEU A 24 -8.55 1.77 -5.16
CA LEU A 24 -7.25 2.35 -5.57
C LEU A 24 -6.10 1.41 -5.20
N LEU A 25 -6.12 0.86 -3.98
CA LEU A 25 -5.11 -0.10 -3.54
C LEU A 25 -5.14 -1.39 -4.34
N GLU A 26 -6.32 -1.99 -4.55
CA GLU A 26 -6.44 -3.22 -5.33
C GLU A 26 -5.91 -3.02 -6.76
N GLY A 27 -6.26 -1.91 -7.41
CA GLY A 27 -5.73 -1.58 -8.74
C GLY A 27 -4.22 -1.35 -8.75
N ALA A 28 -3.67 -0.63 -7.77
CA ALA A 28 -2.22 -0.43 -7.66
C ALA A 28 -1.46 -1.74 -7.41
N LEU A 29 -2.00 -2.62 -6.55
CA LEU A 29 -1.40 -3.92 -6.26
C LEU A 29 -1.52 -4.91 -7.43
N ASP A 30 -2.59 -4.82 -8.24
CA ASP A 30 -2.74 -5.64 -9.45
C ASP A 30 -1.66 -5.30 -10.49
N VAL A 31 -1.31 -4.01 -10.63
CA VAL A 31 -0.31 -3.54 -11.61
C VAL A 31 1.14 -3.63 -11.10
N SER A 32 1.36 -3.48 -9.79
CA SER A 32 2.71 -3.50 -9.21
C SER A 32 3.45 -4.82 -9.48
N GLU A 33 4.73 -4.77 -9.84
CA GLU A 33 5.57 -5.97 -10.07
C GLU A 33 6.48 -6.28 -8.88
N TYR A 34 6.16 -5.73 -7.69
CA TYR A 34 7.05 -5.71 -6.52
C TYR A 34 7.70 -7.06 -6.20
N THR A 35 6.90 -8.12 -6.08
CA THR A 35 7.40 -9.45 -5.71
C THR A 35 8.35 -10.00 -6.75
N ASP A 36 8.01 -9.82 -8.03
CA ASP A 36 8.80 -10.34 -9.14
C ASP A 36 10.17 -9.65 -9.18
N ASN A 37 10.19 -8.31 -9.10
CA ASN A 37 11.42 -7.53 -9.18
C ASN A 37 12.31 -7.69 -7.93
N VAL A 38 11.72 -7.73 -6.72
CA VAL A 38 12.47 -7.88 -5.47
C VAL A 38 13.00 -9.31 -5.28
N ASP A 39 12.28 -10.33 -5.75
CA ASP A 39 12.74 -11.73 -5.64
C ASP A 39 13.79 -12.10 -6.69
N VAL A 40 13.70 -11.59 -7.92
CA VAL A 40 14.68 -11.86 -9.00
C VAL A 40 16.06 -11.26 -8.69
N THR A 41 16.11 -10.17 -7.92
CA THR A 41 17.38 -9.53 -7.51
C THR A 41 18.29 -10.45 -6.67
N ARG A 42 17.77 -11.57 -6.14
CA ARG A 42 18.60 -12.61 -5.48
C ARG A 42 19.40 -13.49 -6.45
N GLY A 43 19.04 -13.55 -7.73
CA GLY A 43 19.50 -14.57 -8.68
C GLY A 43 20.81 -14.28 -9.39
N PHE A 44 20.91 -13.17 -10.13
CA PHE A 44 22.02 -12.99 -11.10
C PHE A 44 22.37 -11.52 -11.45
N SER A 45 21.67 -10.51 -10.90
CA SER A 45 21.80 -9.11 -11.34
C SER A 45 22.70 -8.27 -10.44
N PHE A 46 23.94 -8.06 -10.88
CA PHE A 46 24.98 -7.26 -10.21
C PHE A 46 24.84 -5.73 -10.33
N ARG A 47 23.66 -5.20 -10.71
CA ARG A 47 23.50 -3.75 -11.03
C ARG A 47 22.93 -2.91 -9.89
N ASN A 48 21.94 -3.41 -9.14
CA ASN A 48 21.30 -2.68 -8.04
C ASN A 48 21.26 -3.55 -6.77
N SER A 49 21.38 -2.93 -5.60
CA SER A 49 21.20 -3.65 -4.34
C SER A 49 19.72 -4.00 -4.14
N LYS A 50 19.46 -5.08 -3.40
CA LYS A 50 18.08 -5.48 -3.03
C LYS A 50 17.33 -4.33 -2.36
N LEU A 51 18.02 -3.58 -1.50
CA LEU A 51 17.47 -2.42 -0.80
C LEU A 51 17.02 -1.32 -1.76
N GLU A 52 17.84 -0.99 -2.75
CA GLU A 52 17.48 0.05 -3.75
C GLU A 52 16.32 -0.39 -4.64
N THR A 53 16.23 -1.69 -4.94
CA THR A 53 15.08 -2.25 -5.67
C THR A 53 13.80 -2.13 -4.85
N MET A 54 13.84 -2.50 -3.55
CA MET A 54 12.71 -2.34 -2.64
C MET A 54 12.22 -0.90 -2.56
N LYS A 55 13.16 0.06 -2.44
CA LYS A 55 12.84 1.50 -2.40
C LYS A 55 12.16 1.97 -3.68
N SER A 56 12.70 1.60 -4.84
CA SER A 56 12.14 1.96 -6.14
C SER A 56 10.73 1.42 -6.30
N GLU A 57 10.53 0.13 -6.05
CA GLU A 57 9.23 -0.52 -6.20
C GLU A 57 8.17 0.03 -5.23
N MET A 58 8.57 0.38 -4.00
CA MET A 58 7.68 1.07 -3.07
C MET A 58 7.32 2.47 -3.55
N ALA A 59 8.30 3.24 -4.04
CA ALA A 59 8.05 4.55 -4.61
C ALA A 59 7.10 4.46 -5.81
N ASP A 60 7.26 3.45 -6.66
CA ASP A 60 6.40 3.21 -7.82
C ASP A 60 4.97 2.87 -7.40
N LEU A 61 4.78 2.02 -6.38
CA LEU A 61 3.45 1.78 -5.80
C LEU A 61 2.79 3.07 -5.31
N PHE A 62 3.53 3.92 -4.60
CA PHE A 62 3.01 5.17 -4.07
C PHE A 62 2.70 6.20 -5.16
N GLN A 63 3.48 6.21 -6.24
CA GLN A 63 3.19 7.00 -7.44
C GLN A 63 1.93 6.50 -8.14
N LEU A 64 1.76 5.17 -8.28
CA LEU A 64 0.54 4.56 -8.84
C LEU A 64 -0.70 4.94 -8.03
N LEU A 65 -0.63 4.83 -6.70
CA LEU A 65 -1.72 5.24 -5.81
C LEU A 65 -2.07 6.73 -5.97
N SER A 66 -1.05 7.59 -6.08
CA SER A 66 -1.24 9.03 -6.24
C SER A 66 -1.87 9.36 -7.60
N GLY A 67 -1.39 8.72 -8.67
CA GLY A 67 -1.94 8.89 -10.02
C GLY A 67 -3.39 8.40 -10.13
N LEU A 68 -3.70 7.24 -9.56
CA LEU A 68 -5.06 6.71 -9.52
C LEU A 68 -5.98 7.60 -8.68
N LEU A 69 -5.50 8.20 -7.58
CA LEU A 69 -6.27 9.16 -6.80
C LEU A 69 -6.61 10.40 -7.63
N VAL A 70 -5.62 10.97 -8.34
CA VAL A 70 -5.84 12.14 -9.21
C VAL A 70 -6.85 11.82 -10.32
N ALA A 71 -6.76 10.63 -10.91
CA ALA A 71 -7.70 10.18 -11.94
C ALA A 71 -9.13 9.99 -11.41
N GLY A 72 -9.29 9.50 -10.18
CA GLY A 72 -10.60 9.28 -9.55
C GLY A 72 -11.22 10.51 -8.88
N SER A 73 -10.39 11.39 -8.32
CA SER A 73 -10.78 12.63 -7.63
C SER A 73 -9.68 13.68 -7.78
N TYR A 74 -9.87 14.61 -8.72
CA TYR A 74 -8.89 15.67 -8.99
C TYR A 74 -8.60 16.52 -7.76
N LYS A 75 -9.63 16.89 -6.98
CA LYS A 75 -9.47 17.73 -5.79
C LYS A 75 -8.61 17.06 -4.72
N ASP A 76 -8.87 15.77 -4.44
CA ASP A 76 -8.11 15.03 -3.43
C ASP A 76 -6.69 14.73 -3.92
N GLY A 77 -6.54 14.44 -5.22
CA GLY A 77 -5.24 14.24 -5.86
C GLY A 77 -4.35 15.49 -5.82
N VAL A 78 -4.89 16.67 -6.14
CA VAL A 78 -4.13 17.94 -6.06
C VAL A 78 -3.70 18.22 -4.62
N ASN A 79 -4.57 17.99 -3.64
CA ASN A 79 -4.21 18.16 -2.23
C ASN A 79 -3.06 17.22 -1.81
N LEU A 80 -3.06 15.98 -2.31
CA LEU A 80 -1.98 15.02 -2.06
C LEU A 80 -0.67 15.45 -2.73
N LEU A 81 -0.72 15.91 -3.99
CA LEU A 81 0.45 16.33 -4.76
C LEU A 81 1.07 17.65 -4.28
N ASN A 82 0.28 18.52 -3.64
CA ASN A 82 0.78 19.74 -3.01
C ASN A 82 1.69 19.44 -1.80
N GLY A 83 1.60 18.23 -1.22
CA GLY A 83 2.63 17.70 -0.32
C GLY A 83 3.82 17.26 -1.14
N THR A 84 4.92 18.02 -1.09
CA THR A 84 6.07 17.93 -2.00
C THR A 84 6.95 16.68 -1.84
N GLY A 85 6.53 15.66 -1.08
CA GLY A 85 7.29 14.43 -0.93
C GLY A 85 6.51 13.24 -0.38
N PHE A 86 7.12 12.06 -0.48
CA PHE A 86 6.58 10.81 0.08
C PHE A 86 6.28 10.92 1.59
N GLN A 87 7.19 11.56 2.34
CA GLN A 87 7.08 11.73 3.79
C GLN A 87 5.85 12.57 4.18
N ASP A 88 5.54 13.60 3.40
CA ASP A 88 4.38 14.48 3.64
C ASP A 88 3.05 13.69 3.51
N ASN A 89 3.06 12.68 2.65
CA ASN A 89 1.91 11.84 2.33
C ASN A 89 1.89 10.49 3.05
N GLN A 90 2.84 10.23 3.95
CA GLN A 90 2.95 8.95 4.67
C GLN A 90 1.64 8.52 5.35
N LYS A 91 0.92 9.47 5.98
CA LYS A 91 -0.36 9.18 6.65
C LYS A 91 -1.43 8.69 5.68
N PHE A 92 -1.44 9.22 4.46
CA PHE A 92 -2.36 8.78 3.42
C PHE A 92 -2.03 7.34 3.00
N PHE A 93 -0.76 7.06 2.66
CA PHE A 93 -0.35 5.72 2.25
C PHE A 93 -0.58 4.68 3.36
N GLN A 94 -0.23 5.01 4.61
CA GLN A 94 -0.51 4.17 5.78
C GLN A 94 -2.01 3.85 5.90
N LYS A 95 -2.87 4.86 5.76
CA LYS A 95 -4.32 4.68 5.81
C LYS A 95 -4.82 3.73 4.73
N VAL A 96 -4.36 3.90 3.49
CA VAL A 96 -4.75 3.06 2.35
C VAL A 96 -4.31 1.61 2.58
N LEU A 97 -3.07 1.37 2.97
CA LEU A 97 -2.54 0.03 3.24
C LEU A 97 -3.28 -0.65 4.40
N GLU A 98 -3.59 0.09 5.47
CA GLU A 98 -4.35 -0.42 6.61
C GLU A 98 -5.81 -0.76 6.25
N ILE A 99 -6.45 0.01 5.36
CA ILE A 99 -7.77 -0.33 4.81
C ILE A 99 -7.71 -1.69 4.11
N GLY A 100 -6.70 -1.92 3.26
CA GLY A 100 -6.50 -3.21 2.59
C GLY A 100 -6.33 -4.37 3.58
N ARG A 101 -5.51 -4.17 4.62
CA ARG A 101 -5.31 -5.17 5.68
C ARG A 101 -6.60 -5.53 6.41
N ARG A 102 -7.37 -4.52 6.86
CA ARG A 102 -8.67 -4.75 7.53
C ARG A 102 -9.69 -5.41 6.60
N PHE A 103 -9.72 -5.00 5.34
CA PHE A 103 -10.61 -5.59 4.34
C PHE A 103 -10.34 -7.07 4.20
N LYS A 104 -9.07 -7.48 4.04
CA LYS A 104 -8.71 -8.89 3.92
C LYS A 104 -9.08 -9.70 5.17
N ILE A 105 -8.81 -9.19 6.37
CA ILE A 105 -9.15 -9.89 7.63
C ILE A 105 -10.66 -10.15 7.73
N THR A 106 -11.47 -9.16 7.34
CA THR A 106 -12.93 -9.27 7.40
C THR A 106 -13.55 -9.98 6.18
N ASN A 107 -12.77 -10.21 5.11
CA ASN A 107 -13.19 -10.84 3.86
C ASN A 107 -12.10 -11.80 3.34
N PRO A 108 -11.87 -12.95 4.01
CA PRO A 108 -10.76 -13.84 3.72
C PRO A 108 -10.74 -14.39 2.29
N ASP A 109 -11.88 -14.47 1.62
CA ASP A 109 -11.98 -14.91 0.23
C ASP A 109 -11.53 -13.90 -0.83
N LYS A 110 -11.32 -12.63 -0.46
CA LYS A 110 -10.93 -11.54 -1.37
C LYS A 110 -9.42 -11.32 -1.42
N MET A 111 -8.93 -10.56 -2.40
CA MET A 111 -7.49 -10.25 -2.59
C MET A 111 -6.59 -11.51 -2.60
N ARG A 112 -7.01 -12.59 -3.28
CA ARG A 112 -6.28 -13.87 -3.26
C ARG A 112 -4.89 -13.78 -3.92
N SER A 113 -4.76 -12.96 -4.96
CA SER A 113 -3.51 -12.72 -5.70
C SER A 113 -2.69 -11.55 -5.17
N THR A 114 -3.35 -10.50 -4.67
CA THR A 114 -2.70 -9.22 -4.35
C THR A 114 -2.31 -9.05 -2.88
N TYR A 115 -2.98 -9.76 -1.96
CA TYR A 115 -2.70 -9.59 -0.53
C TYR A 115 -1.30 -10.03 -0.14
N GLY A 116 -0.77 -11.09 -0.77
CA GLY A 116 0.62 -11.53 -0.53
C GLY A 116 1.62 -10.42 -0.82
N LYS A 117 1.47 -9.76 -1.97
CA LYS A 117 2.28 -8.59 -2.38
C LYS A 117 2.20 -7.46 -1.35
N LEU A 118 1.01 -7.12 -0.87
CA LEU A 118 0.83 -6.14 0.19
C LEU A 118 1.61 -6.50 1.46
N ILE A 119 1.58 -7.77 1.89
CA ILE A 119 2.31 -8.21 3.07
C ILE A 119 3.82 -8.15 2.87
N TYR A 120 4.34 -8.58 1.72
CA TYR A 120 5.77 -8.47 1.42
C TYR A 120 6.26 -7.03 1.48
N ILE A 121 5.48 -6.09 0.90
CA ILE A 121 5.78 -4.67 0.96
C ILE A 121 5.80 -4.17 2.41
N LEU A 122 4.78 -4.50 3.21
CA LEU A 122 4.73 -4.08 4.62
C LEU A 122 5.85 -4.68 5.48
N GLN A 123 6.28 -5.90 5.16
CA GLN A 123 7.39 -6.56 5.85
C GLN A 123 8.74 -5.89 5.55
N ASP A 124 8.95 -5.47 4.30
CA ASP A 124 10.20 -4.85 3.87
C ASP A 124 10.25 -3.34 4.14
N ALA A 125 9.09 -2.69 4.37
CA ALA A 125 8.98 -1.25 4.60
C ALA A 125 9.89 -0.70 5.72
N PRO A 126 10.02 -1.33 6.91
CA PRO A 126 10.91 -0.83 7.97
C PRO A 126 12.39 -0.83 7.62
N VAL A 127 12.79 -1.59 6.59
CA VAL A 127 14.18 -1.67 6.11
C VAL A 127 14.40 -0.72 4.94
N ALA A 128 13.37 -0.50 4.11
CA ALA A 128 13.47 0.26 2.87
C ALA A 128 13.15 1.76 3.01
N LEU A 129 12.28 2.16 3.95
CA LEU A 129 11.80 3.54 4.15
C LEU A 129 12.43 4.18 5.40
#